data_AF-A0A925I8U2-F1
#
_entry.id   AF-A0A925I8U2-F1
#
_cell.length_a   1.000
_cell.length_b   1.000
_cell.length_c   1.000
_cell.angle_alpha   90.00
_cell.angle_beta   90.00
_cell.angle_gamma   90.00
#
_symmetry.space_group_name_H-M   'P 1'
#
loop_
_entity.id
_entity.type
_entity.pdbx_description
1 polymer ?
#
loop_
_entity_poly.entity_id
_entity_poly.type
_entity_poly.pdbx_seq_one_letter_code
_entity_poly.pdbx_strand_id
1 'polypeptide(L)'
;EEYLQILQENLHGILAAQKPDFVFYLAGVDILETDKLGKLKVTLEGCKERDRLVLSTLASLRLPCVIAMGGGYSEDVKIITEAHCNTFRQAKELYKLD
;
A
#
# COMPACT_ATOMS: atom_id res chain seq x y z
N GLU A 1 2.10 -9.74 9.98
CA GLU A 1 1.02 -10.71 9.66
C GLU A 1 -0.35 -10.15 10.00
N GLU A 2 -0.61 -9.83 11.28
CA GLU A 2 -1.90 -9.23 11.73
C GLU A 2 -2.36 -8.03 10.89
N TYR A 3 -1.47 -7.06 10.63
CA TYR A 3 -1.79 -5.89 9.79
C TYR A 3 -2.32 -6.26 8.40
N LEU A 4 -1.67 -7.21 7.71
CA LEU A 4 -2.04 -7.61 6.35
C LEU A 4 -3.35 -8.39 6.34
N GLN A 5 -3.58 -9.23 7.36
CA GLN A 5 -4.84 -9.95 7.50
C GLN A 5 -6.01 -8.98 7.69
N ILE A 6 -5.90 -8.06 8.65
CA ILE A 6 -6.94 -7.06 8.91
C ILE A 6 -7.20 -6.22 7.66
N LEU A 7 -6.13 -5.80 6.97
CA LEU A 7 -6.25 -5.07 5.72
C LEU A 7 -7.03 -5.85 4.66
N GLN A 8 -6.69 -7.12 4.44
CA GLN A 8 -7.32 -7.95 3.42
C GLN A 8 -8.83 -8.11 3.66
N GLU A 9 -9.20 -8.44 4.90
CA GLU A 9 -10.60 -8.63 5.30
C GLU A 9 -11.40 -7.35 5.08
N ASN A 10 -10.88 -6.20 5.55
CA ASN A 10 -11.57 -4.92 5.45
C ASN A 10 -11.61 -4.37 4.02
N LEU A 11 -10.55 -4.56 3.23
CA LEU A 11 -10.48 -4.12 1.83
C LEU A 11 -11.56 -4.82 0.99
N HIS A 12 -11.69 -6.14 1.12
CA HIS A 12 -12.75 -6.86 0.41
C HIS A 12 -14.14 -6.43 0.87
N GLY A 13 -14.34 -6.28 2.18
CA GLY A 13 -15.62 -5.85 2.75
C GLY A 13 -16.06 -4.47 2.24
N ILE A 14 -15.17 -3.48 2.28
CA ILE A 14 -15.51 -2.11 1.86
C ILE A 14 -15.74 -2.02 0.35
N LEU A 15 -14.95 -2.71 -0.48
CA LEU A 15 -15.13 -2.71 -1.93
C LEU A 15 -16.46 -3.37 -2.33
N ALA A 16 -16.85 -4.47 -1.66
CA ALA A 16 -18.13 -5.12 -1.90
C ALA A 16 -19.33 -4.25 -1.48
N ALA A 17 -19.20 -3.53 -0.37
CA ALA A 17 -20.26 -2.67 0.16
C ALA A 17 -20.43 -1.37 -0.63
N GLN A 18 -19.33 -0.70 -0.96
CA GLN A 18 -19.36 0.63 -1.58
C GLN A 18 -19.41 0.59 -3.11
N LYS A 19 -18.89 -0.48 -3.73
CA LYS A 19 -18.83 -0.66 -5.19
C LYS A 19 -18.32 0.60 -5.91
N PRO A 20 -17.14 1.12 -5.54
CA PRO A 20 -16.65 2.37 -6.12
C PRO A 20 -16.28 2.16 -7.59
N ASP A 21 -16.44 3.21 -8.40
CA ASP A 21 -15.95 3.23 -9.78
C ASP A 21 -14.47 3.61 -9.88
N PHE A 22 -13.89 4.17 -8.80
CA PHE A 22 -12.52 4.69 -8.76
C PHE A 22 -11.96 4.70 -7.33
N VAL A 23 -10.64 4.53 -7.17
CA VAL A 23 -9.98 4.51 -5.86
C VAL A 23 -8.80 5.50 -5.77
N PHE A 24 -8.75 6.28 -4.70
CA PHE A 24 -7.53 6.98 -4.27
C PHE A 24 -6.82 6.12 -3.22
N TYR A 25 -5.63 5.63 -3.56
CA TYR A 25 -4.80 4.87 -2.63
C TYR A 25 -3.71 5.77 -2.04
N LEU A 26 -3.88 6.14 -0.77
CA LEU A 26 -2.89 6.91 -0.02
C LEU A 26 -1.82 5.95 0.55
N ALA A 27 -0.73 5.79 -0.19
CA ALA A 27 0.36 4.85 0.11
C ALA A 27 1.40 5.49 1.04
N GLY A 28 1.01 5.79 2.28
CA GLY A 28 1.95 6.22 3.33
C GLY A 28 2.88 5.09 3.75
N VAL A 29 4.15 5.38 4.03
CA VAL A 29 5.15 4.43 4.53
C VAL A 29 5.45 4.64 6.01
N ASP A 30 4.66 5.49 6.68
CA ASP A 30 4.68 5.72 8.13
C ASP A 30 4.14 4.55 8.96
N ILE A 31 3.88 3.40 8.35
CA ILE A 31 3.57 2.15 9.03
C ILE A 31 4.84 1.36 9.41
N LEU A 32 6.00 1.76 8.85
CA LEU A 32 7.26 1.06 9.01
C LEU A 32 7.74 1.04 10.46
N GLU A 33 8.45 -0.02 10.84
CA GLU A 33 9.05 -0.15 12.18
C GLU A 33 10.12 0.90 12.49
N THR A 34 10.72 1.48 11.45
CA THR A 34 11.73 2.53 11.58
C THR A 34 11.12 3.93 11.62
N ASP A 35 9.80 4.05 11.43
CA ASP A 35 9.11 5.33 11.43
C ASP A 35 8.99 5.89 12.85
N LYS A 36 9.19 7.21 12.99
CA LYS A 36 9.13 7.90 14.30
C LYS A 36 7.72 8.24 14.77
N LEU A 37 6.79 8.44 13.84
CA LEU A 37 5.42 8.86 14.13
C LEU A 37 4.46 7.66 14.07
N GLY A 38 4.78 6.68 13.24
CA GLY A 38 4.13 5.39 13.11
C GLY A 38 4.18 4.51 14.36
N LYS A 39 3.19 3.63 14.51
CA LYS A 39 3.11 2.67 15.65
C LYS A 39 2.84 1.23 15.24
N LEU A 40 2.80 0.94 13.94
CA LEU A 40 2.37 -0.37 13.43
C LEU A 40 3.50 -1.40 13.33
N LYS A 41 4.77 -0.94 13.37
CA LYS A 41 5.95 -1.81 13.35
C LYS A 41 5.98 -2.80 12.19
N VAL A 42 5.59 -2.35 11.00
CA VAL A 42 5.60 -3.18 9.79
C VAL A 42 7.01 -3.18 9.20
N THR A 43 7.49 -4.33 8.76
CA THR A 43 8.79 -4.42 8.07
C THR A 43 8.70 -3.81 6.67
N LEU A 44 9.85 -3.52 6.05
CA LEU A 44 9.89 -3.04 4.66
C LEU A 44 9.18 -4.01 3.69
N GLU A 45 9.43 -5.32 3.82
CA GLU A 45 8.75 -6.35 3.03
C GLU A 45 7.25 -6.43 3.33
N GLY A 46 6.83 -6.24 4.59
CA GLY A 46 5.41 -6.17 4.94
C GLY A 46 4.72 -4.97 4.31
N CYS A 47 5.40 -3.82 4.22
CA CYS A 47 4.89 -2.63 3.55
C CYS A 47 4.75 -2.84 2.03
N LYS A 48 5.73 -3.51 1.42
CA LYS A 48 5.65 -3.91 0.00
C LYS A 48 4.51 -4.89 -0.24
N GLU A 49 4.32 -5.86 0.64
CA GLU A 49 3.24 -6.85 0.53
C GLU A 49 1.85 -6.21 0.70
N ARG A 50 1.72 -5.19 1.57
CA ARG A 50 0.52 -4.35 1.64
C ARG A 50 0.21 -3.73 0.28
N ASP A 51 1.20 -3.11 -0.35
CA ASP A 51 1.01 -2.46 -1.66
C ASP A 51 0.62 -3.48 -2.74
N ARG A 52 1.30 -4.63 -2.77
CA ARG A 52 0.94 -5.74 -3.66
C ARG A 52 -0.51 -6.19 -3.43
N LEU A 53 -0.91 -6.38 -2.18
CA LEU A 53 -2.26 -6.81 -1.82
C LEU A 53 -3.31 -5.81 -2.30
N VAL A 54 -3.16 -4.53 -1.95
CA VAL A 54 -4.12 -3.49 -2.34
C VAL A 54 -4.21 -3.37 -3.86
N LEU A 55 -3.08 -3.21 -4.54
CA LEU A 55 -3.04 -2.98 -5.98
C LEU A 55 -3.51 -4.22 -6.76
N SER A 56 -3.17 -5.43 -6.32
CA SER A 56 -3.62 -6.66 -6.99
C SER A 56 -5.12 -6.87 -6.83
N THR A 57 -5.70 -6.58 -5.66
CA THR A 57 -7.15 -6.61 -5.46
C THR A 57 -7.85 -5.61 -6.40
N LEU A 58 -7.39 -4.35 -6.44
CA LEU A 58 -7.99 -3.34 -7.32
C LEU A 58 -7.85 -3.71 -8.80
N ALA A 59 -6.68 -4.18 -9.23
CA ALA A 59 -6.45 -4.64 -10.60
C ALA A 59 -7.35 -5.83 -10.98
N SER A 60 -7.54 -6.80 -10.07
CA SER A 60 -8.40 -7.96 -10.31
C SER A 60 -9.86 -7.58 -10.54
N LEU A 61 -10.31 -6.50 -9.89
CA LEU A 61 -11.64 -5.91 -10.04
C LEU A 61 -11.72 -4.90 -11.18
N ARG A 62 -10.61 -4.68 -11.91
CA ARG A 62 -10.46 -3.65 -12.96
C ARG A 62 -10.82 -2.24 -12.46
N LEU A 63 -10.56 -1.96 -11.19
CA LEU A 63 -10.79 -0.65 -10.61
C LEU A 63 -9.61 0.29 -10.95
N PRO A 64 -9.87 1.42 -11.63
CA PRO A 64 -8.86 2.44 -11.81
C PRO A 64 -8.47 3.04 -10.45
N CYS A 65 -7.19 3.32 -10.27
CA CYS A 65 -6.69 3.92 -9.05
C CYS A 65 -5.66 5.03 -9.32
N VAL A 66 -5.64 6.02 -8.43
CA VAL A 66 -4.54 6.97 -8.31
C VAL A 66 -3.80 6.67 -7.02
N ILE A 67 -2.49 6.51 -7.13
CA ILE A 67 -1.59 6.37 -6.00
C ILE A 67 -1.15 7.77 -5.59
N ALA A 68 -1.45 8.14 -4.35
CA ALA A 68 -0.91 9.34 -3.72
C ALA A 68 0.08 8.90 -2.64
N MET A 69 1.27 9.49 -2.62
CA MET A 69 2.23 9.26 -1.53
C MET A 69 1.65 9.84 -0.23
N GLY A 70 1.83 9.11 0.87
CA GLY A 70 1.45 9.55 2.21
C GLY A 70 2.66 9.91 3.07
N GLY A 71 2.52 9.77 4.39
CA GLY A 71 3.59 10.02 5.35
C GLY A 71 4.76 9.04 5.23
N GLY A 72 5.86 9.37 5.90
CA GLY A 72 7.10 8.60 5.94
C GLY A 72 8.18 9.43 6.64
N TYR A 73 8.59 8.99 7.84
CA TYR A 73 9.32 9.77 8.83
C TYR A 73 10.43 8.97 9.53
N SER A 74 10.87 7.87 8.93
CA SER A 74 12.08 7.15 9.37
C SER A 74 13.32 8.06 9.32
N GLU A 75 14.29 7.83 10.21
CA GLU A 75 15.53 8.63 10.22
C GLU A 75 16.35 8.47 8.94
N ASP A 76 16.42 7.24 8.41
CA ASP A 76 17.11 6.96 7.15
C ASP A 76 16.17 7.16 5.96
N VAL A 77 16.42 8.24 5.21
CA VAL A 77 15.67 8.59 4.00
C VAL A 77 15.72 7.49 2.93
N LYS A 78 16.73 6.63 2.94
CA LYS A 78 16.84 5.52 1.99
C LYS A 78 15.73 4.50 2.21
N ILE A 79 15.33 4.28 3.47
CA ILE A 79 14.23 3.36 3.80
C ILE A 79 12.90 3.93 3.29
N ILE A 80 12.66 5.23 3.51
CA ILE A 80 11.46 5.92 3.02
C ILE A 80 11.39 5.84 1.50
N THR A 81 12.50 6.16 0.83
CA THR A 81 12.59 6.15 -0.63
C THR A 81 12.34 4.75 -1.19
N GLU A 82 12.99 3.73 -0.61
CA GLU A 82 12.84 2.34 -1.06
C GLU A 82 11.41 1.83 -0.86
N ALA A 83 10.75 2.19 0.26
CA ALA A 83 9.37 1.82 0.51
C ALA A 83 8.39 2.43 -0.51
N HIS A 84 8.54 3.72 -0.82
CA HIS A 84 7.72 4.35 -1.87
C HIS A 84 8.05 3.80 -3.27
N CYS A 85 9.33 3.55 -3.57
CA CYS A 85 9.72 2.91 -4.83
C CYS A 85 9.09 1.52 -4.96
N ASN A 86 9.00 0.75 -3.88
CA ASN A 86 8.32 -0.54 -3.88
C ASN A 86 6.85 -0.41 -4.28
N THR A 87 6.12 0.60 -3.77
CA THR A 87 4.74 0.87 -4.21
C THR A 87 4.64 1.01 -5.72
N PHE A 88 5.50 1.83 -6.34
CA PHE A 88 5.47 2.07 -7.78
C PHE A 88 5.97 0.87 -8.60
N ARG A 89 6.93 0.08 -8.09
CA ARG A 89 7.35 -1.18 -8.73
C ARG A 89 6.20 -2.19 -8.74
N GLN A 90 5.46 -2.33 -7.63
CA GLN A 90 4.26 -3.17 -7.59
C GLN A 90 3.18 -2.69 -8.56
N ALA A 91 2.94 -1.38 -8.62
CA ALA A 91 2.00 -0.81 -9.58
C ALA A 91 2.42 -1.09 -11.03
N LYS A 92 3.70 -0.88 -11.36
CA LYS A 92 4.25 -1.15 -12.70
C LYS A 92 4.04 -2.61 -13.10
N GLU A 93 4.37 -3.55 -12.20
CA GLU A 93 4.24 -4.99 -12.44
C GLU A 93 2.78 -5.41 -12.62
N LEU A 94 1.91 -5.03 -11.69
CA LEU A 94 0.51 -5.48 -11.65
C LEU A 94 -0.37 -4.86 -12.75
N TYR A 95 -0.11 -3.59 -13.08
CA TYR A 95 -0.86 -2.86 -14.12
C TYR A 95 -0.16 -2.89 -15.48
N LYS A 96 1.02 -3.53 -15.60
CA LYS A 96 1.81 -3.62 -16.83
C LYS A 96 2.05 -2.25 -17.47
N LEU A 97 2.50 -1.30 -16.64
CA LEU A 97 2.83 0.05 -17.08
C LEU A 97 4.21 0.03 -17.75
N ASP A 98 4.38 0.77 -18.85
CA ASP A 98 5.64 0.86 -19.60
C ASP A 98 6.67 1.78 -18.93
#